data_AF-A0A0D2JCU6-F1
#
_entry.id   AF-A0A0D2JCU6-F1
#
_cell.length_a   1.000
_cell.length_b   1.000
_cell.length_c   1.000
_cell.angle_alpha   90.00
_cell.angle_beta   90.00
_cell.angle_gamma   90.00
#
_symmetry.space_group_name_H-M   'P 1'
#
loop_
_entity.id
_entity.type
_entity.pdbx_description
1 polymer ?
#
loop_
_entity_poly.entity_id
_entity_poly.type
_entity_poly.pdbx_seq_one_letter_code
_entity_poly.pdbx_strand_id
1 'polypeptide(L)'
;MQTRCDSLRIGNRAGCPSSTVRPEPKAKTTRPKNTKQAHSLTYSPQFSADKIKETDPQQIKLLWREVMASQTPPYARPTTASQLRSPAPGNSPGLPQNAHANRTPTNSSTTVSRTGTSRTQGARNATVRDVDFEEIQLIPRGVEIYKHANLSVGVVSGAHNHFGSDKPSDFAKSREFYRAAVQEALVKRAEQDIDDSIFLSMDSDFVKFVQRAYRRLGEAHYSEAEFKIYAWQNLFIGQQLIIIDDIQRQLCAVRLAEVSLKPRETISQRMWYAPPLLSNQTPSKLFGFDIYADSQYWLSNKVINVEYRRFAKQVVHCNASGAFCPYFSIEFKAGTDDSRVVQNQVAAAGLISLFNRCQLKLDAYSQTVLEQFKSQQFNLVRHYGLTMEKDLWIVRVFEPKIVNGAWAGCTIRVLDHGSCLEEEEVVGLLQWINEIHRWGLCEYALGCEDDIKQILSRGSTDLRISATGS
;
A
#
# COMPACT_ATOMS: atom_id res chain seq x y z
N MET A 1 59.63 -14.39 13.89
CA MET A 1 59.15 -15.34 12.85
C MET A 1 58.49 -14.50 11.77
N GLN A 2 59.21 -14.07 10.71
CA GLN A 2 59.30 -14.75 9.40
C GLN A 2 57.91 -14.96 8.78
N THR A 3 57.54 -14.51 7.58
CA THR A 3 58.23 -13.84 6.45
C THR A 3 57.18 -13.46 5.39
N ARG A 4 57.48 -12.41 4.59
CA ARG A 4 57.20 -12.21 3.14
C ARG A 4 55.78 -12.40 2.56
N CYS A 5 55.32 -11.40 1.79
CA CYS A 5 55.40 -11.51 0.32
C CYS A 5 55.36 -10.14 -0.39
N ASP A 6 56.10 -10.10 -1.49
CA ASP A 6 56.68 -8.98 -2.19
C ASP A 6 55.76 -8.15 -3.11
N SER A 7 56.25 -6.93 -3.38
CA SER A 7 55.85 -6.00 -4.44
C SER A 7 56.31 -6.44 -5.84
N LEU A 8 55.77 -5.77 -6.88
CA LEU A 8 56.27 -5.48 -8.26
C LEU A 8 55.05 -5.48 -9.22
N ARG A 9 54.87 -4.66 -10.27
CA ARG A 9 55.75 -3.77 -11.02
C ARG A 9 54.90 -2.82 -11.89
N ILE A 10 55.41 -1.61 -12.08
CA ILE A 10 54.93 -0.56 -13.00
C ILE A 10 55.30 -0.93 -14.45
N GLY A 11 54.40 -0.64 -15.40
CA GLY A 11 54.65 -0.75 -16.84
C GLY A 11 54.09 0.46 -17.60
N ASN A 12 54.95 1.44 -17.86
CA ASN A 12 54.73 2.55 -18.80
C ASN A 12 54.92 2.07 -20.25
N ARG A 13 54.10 2.56 -21.18
CA ARG A 13 54.46 2.68 -22.60
C ARG A 13 53.87 3.96 -23.23
N ALA A 14 54.79 4.79 -23.73
CA ALA A 14 54.62 5.82 -24.77
C ALA A 14 54.05 5.20 -26.07
N GLY A 15 53.54 5.90 -27.08
CA GLY A 15 53.47 7.32 -27.45
C GLY A 15 53.33 7.41 -28.99
N CYS A 16 52.77 8.53 -29.49
CA CYS A 16 52.76 9.06 -30.88
C CYS A 16 51.80 8.44 -31.93
N PRO A 17 51.49 9.16 -33.05
CA PRO A 17 51.18 10.59 -33.19
C PRO A 17 50.01 10.91 -34.16
N SER A 18 49.71 12.20 -34.27
CA SER A 18 48.71 12.92 -35.06
C SER A 18 48.81 12.76 -36.60
N SER A 19 47.68 12.94 -37.30
CA SER A 19 47.66 13.41 -38.71
C SER A 19 46.39 14.19 -39.10
N THR A 20 46.61 15.49 -39.36
CA THR A 20 46.16 16.33 -40.51
C THR A 20 44.78 16.16 -41.18
N VAL A 21 43.93 17.18 -40.97
CA VAL A 21 43.38 18.15 -41.97
C VAL A 21 43.11 17.68 -43.41
N ARG A 22 41.85 17.83 -43.87
CA ARG A 22 41.51 18.45 -45.19
C ARG A 22 40.04 18.94 -45.26
N PRO A 23 39.72 19.93 -46.15
CA PRO A 23 38.57 20.84 -46.04
C PRO A 23 37.39 20.55 -47.01
N GLU A 24 36.25 21.18 -46.70
CA GLU A 24 35.14 21.75 -47.52
C GLU A 24 34.84 21.23 -48.96
N PRO A 25 33.54 21.18 -49.39
CA PRO A 25 32.93 22.42 -49.90
C PRO A 25 31.41 22.63 -49.73
N LYS A 26 31.07 23.91 -49.91
CA LYS A 26 29.77 24.61 -49.93
C LYS A 26 28.76 24.12 -50.96
N ALA A 27 27.47 24.16 -50.61
CA ALA A 27 26.35 24.42 -51.53
C ALA A 27 25.18 25.06 -50.74
N LYS A 28 24.94 26.36 -50.93
CA LYS A 28 23.93 26.98 -51.81
C LYS A 28 22.50 27.00 -51.24
N THR A 29 22.14 28.23 -50.91
CA THR A 29 20.87 28.88 -50.58
C THR A 29 19.71 28.49 -51.50
N THR A 30 18.54 28.20 -50.90
CA THR A 30 17.23 28.59 -51.46
C THR A 30 16.22 28.81 -50.34
N ARG A 31 15.72 30.06 -50.26
CA ARG A 31 14.53 30.50 -49.50
C ARG A 31 13.28 29.78 -50.04
N PRO A 32 12.23 29.64 -49.19
CA PRO A 32 11.08 30.49 -49.45
C PRO A 32 10.58 31.22 -48.20
N LYS A 33 10.12 32.46 -48.46
CA LYS A 33 9.34 33.28 -47.54
C LYS A 33 8.02 32.59 -47.25
N ASN A 34 7.63 32.51 -45.98
CA ASN A 34 6.22 32.67 -45.59
C ASN A 34 6.13 33.29 -44.20
N THR A 35 5.84 34.58 -44.21
CA THR A 35 5.30 35.38 -43.12
C THR A 35 3.94 34.81 -42.69
N LYS A 36 3.84 34.30 -41.46
CA LYS A 36 2.59 34.31 -40.68
C LYS A 36 2.92 34.67 -39.24
N GLN A 37 2.11 35.57 -38.72
CA GLN A 37 2.24 36.30 -37.47
C GLN A 37 2.42 35.38 -36.27
N ALA A 38 3.43 35.68 -35.46
CA ALA A 38 3.52 35.23 -34.08
C ALA A 38 2.58 36.10 -33.23
N HIS A 39 1.44 35.54 -32.82
CA HIS A 39 0.71 36.05 -31.66
C HIS A 39 1.39 35.49 -30.41
N SER A 40 2.27 36.31 -29.83
CA SER A 40 2.76 36.14 -28.46
C SER A 40 1.62 36.46 -27.51
N LEU A 41 0.99 35.43 -26.91
CA LEU A 41 0.12 35.57 -25.75
C LEU A 41 0.84 35.02 -24.52
N THR A 42 1.78 35.81 -24.01
CA THR A 42 2.27 35.71 -22.64
C THR A 42 1.21 36.30 -21.72
N TYR A 43 0.24 35.48 -21.31
CA TYR A 43 -0.65 35.80 -20.19
C TYR A 43 -0.01 35.26 -18.90
N SER A 44 0.80 36.08 -18.24
CA SER A 44 1.03 35.93 -16.81
C SER A 44 -0.17 36.55 -16.09
N PRO A 45 -0.97 35.79 -15.32
CA PRO A 45 -1.99 36.38 -14.48
C PRO A 45 -1.31 37.11 -13.33
N GLN A 46 -1.24 38.44 -13.44
CA GLN A 46 -0.84 39.31 -12.35
C GLN A 46 -1.99 39.30 -11.33
N PHE A 47 -1.83 38.54 -10.25
CA PHE A 47 -2.75 38.59 -9.10
C PHE A 47 -2.57 39.95 -8.41
N SER A 48 -3.47 40.89 -8.70
CA SER A 48 -3.63 42.12 -7.93
C SER A 48 -4.35 41.77 -6.63
N ALA A 49 -3.68 41.97 -5.49
CA ALA A 49 -4.24 41.79 -4.16
C ALA A 49 -5.46 42.71 -3.90
N ASP A 50 -5.60 43.79 -4.68
CA ASP A 50 -6.68 44.77 -4.55
C ASP A 50 -8.03 44.29 -5.15
N LYS A 51 -8.08 43.07 -5.71
CA LYS A 51 -9.31 42.44 -6.22
C LYS A 51 -9.84 41.29 -5.37
N ILE A 52 -9.31 41.09 -4.17
CA ILE A 52 -9.98 40.23 -3.18
C ILE A 52 -11.21 40.99 -2.71
N LYS A 53 -12.36 40.76 -3.36
CA LYS A 53 -13.65 41.22 -2.85
C LYS A 53 -13.79 40.67 -1.43
N GLU A 54 -14.10 41.56 -0.49
CA GLU A 54 -14.48 41.20 0.87
C GLU A 54 -15.45 40.01 0.81
N THR A 55 -15.02 38.89 1.37
CA THR A 55 -15.76 37.65 1.31
C THR A 55 -16.97 37.81 2.22
N ASP A 56 -18.17 37.83 1.61
CA ASP A 56 -19.42 37.91 2.36
C ASP A 56 -19.52 36.73 3.36
N PRO A 57 -19.48 36.99 4.67
CA PRO A 57 -19.55 35.94 5.68
C PRO A 57 -20.85 35.12 5.59
N GLN A 58 -21.94 35.72 5.10
CA GLN A 58 -23.21 35.02 4.87
C GLN A 58 -23.08 34.03 3.71
N GLN A 59 -22.43 34.44 2.61
CA GLN A 59 -22.22 33.58 1.45
C GLN A 59 -21.27 32.41 1.78
N ILE A 60 -20.20 32.66 2.54
CA ILE A 60 -19.33 31.60 3.08
C ILE A 60 -20.14 30.64 3.96
N LYS A 61 -20.99 31.17 4.85
CA LYS A 61 -21.82 30.35 5.74
C LYS A 61 -22.85 29.51 4.99
N LEU A 62 -23.41 30.03 3.89
CA LEU A 62 -24.33 29.29 3.01
C LEU A 62 -23.60 28.18 2.24
N LEU A 63 -22.43 28.49 1.66
CA LEU A 63 -21.57 27.49 1.00
C LEU A 63 -21.16 26.38 1.97
N TRP A 64 -20.74 26.72 3.19
CA TRP A 64 -20.45 25.72 4.22
C TRP A 64 -21.68 24.90 4.61
N ARG A 65 -22.85 25.53 4.71
CA ARG A 65 -24.10 24.80 5.00
C ARG A 65 -24.45 23.83 3.86
N GLU A 66 -24.23 24.22 2.61
CA GLU A 66 -24.45 23.38 1.43
C GLU A 66 -23.47 22.21 1.36
N VAL A 67 -22.17 22.47 1.59
CA VAL A 67 -21.12 21.43 1.67
C VAL A 67 -21.42 20.44 2.80
N MET A 68 -21.85 20.92 3.97
CA MET A 68 -22.15 20.08 5.14
C MET A 68 -23.51 19.36 5.01
N ALA A 69 -24.49 19.93 4.30
CA ALA A 69 -25.77 19.28 4.03
C ALA A 69 -25.66 18.18 2.96
N SER A 70 -24.69 18.30 2.05
CA SER A 70 -24.48 17.35 0.94
C SER A 70 -23.69 16.10 1.33
N GLN A 71 -23.14 16.04 2.55
CA GLN A 71 -22.36 14.91 3.03
C GLN A 71 -22.98 14.34 4.31
N THR A 72 -24.05 13.54 4.17
CA THR A 72 -24.14 12.37 5.05
C THR A 72 -23.18 11.34 4.47
N PRO A 73 -22.08 11.02 5.15
CA PRO A 73 -21.12 10.06 4.63
C PRO A 73 -21.83 8.72 4.38
N PRO A 74 -21.42 7.94 3.36
CA PRO A 74 -22.04 6.64 3.07
C PRO A 74 -22.09 5.68 4.28
N TYR A 75 -21.20 5.86 5.26
CA TYR A 75 -21.15 5.08 6.50
C TYR A 75 -22.23 5.46 7.55
N ALA A 76 -22.87 6.62 7.42
CA ALA A 76 -23.94 7.06 8.32
C ALA A 76 -25.35 6.61 7.87
N ARG A 77 -25.48 5.98 6.69
CA ARG A 77 -26.74 5.40 6.24
C ARG A 77 -26.98 4.05 6.94
N PRO A 78 -28.09 3.87 7.68
CA PRO A 78 -28.45 2.57 8.23
C PRO A 78 -28.57 1.56 7.08
N THR A 79 -27.81 0.48 7.14
CA THR A 79 -27.93 -0.61 6.16
C THR A 79 -29.32 -1.25 6.30
N THR A 80 -29.89 -1.78 5.22
CA THR A 80 -31.21 -2.44 5.21
C THR A 80 -31.32 -3.58 6.24
N ALA A 81 -30.17 -4.13 6.68
CA ALA A 81 -30.08 -5.11 7.76
C ALA A 81 -30.34 -4.55 9.17
N SER A 82 -30.08 -3.25 9.39
CA SER A 82 -30.29 -2.57 10.69
C SER A 82 -31.75 -2.15 10.92
N GLN A 83 -32.51 -1.91 9.85
CA GLN A 83 -33.93 -1.53 9.94
C GLN A 83 -34.87 -2.71 10.24
N LEU A 84 -34.38 -3.95 10.15
CA LEU A 84 -35.15 -5.16 10.43
C LEU A 84 -35.14 -5.59 11.92
N ARG A 85 -34.45 -4.86 12.80
CA ARG A 85 -34.55 -5.04 14.25
C ARG A 85 -35.47 -3.99 14.86
N SER A 86 -36.78 -4.22 14.75
CA SER A 86 -37.75 -3.55 15.62
C SER A 86 -37.49 -3.93 17.08
N PRO A 87 -37.56 -3.00 18.05
CA PRO A 87 -37.54 -3.34 19.46
C PRO A 87 -38.84 -4.07 19.81
N ALA A 88 -38.73 -5.19 20.53
CA ALA A 88 -39.86 -5.80 21.20
C ALA A 88 -40.44 -4.81 22.23
N PRO A 89 -41.77 -4.71 22.39
CA PRO A 89 -42.38 -3.83 23.38
C PRO A 89 -41.96 -4.26 24.80
N GLY A 90 -41.25 -3.38 25.49
CA GLY A 90 -40.93 -3.54 26.91
C GLY A 90 -42.17 -3.30 27.77
N ASN A 91 -42.49 -4.29 28.60
CA ASN A 91 -43.50 -4.20 29.65
C ASN A 91 -43.06 -3.20 30.73
N SER A 92 -43.88 -2.18 30.98
CA SER A 92 -43.79 -1.33 32.18
C SER A 92 -44.54 -1.99 33.35
N PRO A 93 -44.02 -1.92 34.59
CA PRO A 93 -44.73 -2.31 35.80
C PRO A 93 -45.40 -1.09 36.47
N GLY A 94 -46.60 -1.26 37.04
CA GLY A 94 -47.12 -0.24 37.96
C GLY A 94 -48.59 -0.34 38.37
N LEU A 95 -48.80 -0.88 39.58
CA LEU A 95 -49.86 -0.60 40.56
C LEU A 95 -51.18 -1.42 40.61
N PRO A 96 -51.77 -1.54 41.83
CA PRO A 96 -52.34 -2.77 42.34
C PRO A 96 -53.86 -2.73 42.50
N GLN A 97 -54.50 -3.90 42.57
CA GLN A 97 -55.80 -4.03 43.21
C GLN A 97 -56.06 -5.45 43.73
N ASN A 98 -56.64 -5.46 44.93
CA ASN A 98 -57.05 -6.58 45.76
C ASN A 98 -58.05 -7.52 45.09
N ALA A 99 -57.98 -8.82 45.41
CA ALA A 99 -59.07 -9.55 46.10
C ALA A 99 -58.87 -11.09 46.02
N HIS A 100 -59.27 -11.74 47.11
CA HIS A 100 -59.39 -13.17 47.34
C HIS A 100 -60.00 -14.01 46.20
N ALA A 101 -59.49 -15.22 45.98
CA ALA A 101 -60.18 -16.50 46.24
C ALA A 101 -59.42 -17.73 45.70
N ASN A 102 -59.55 -18.83 46.44
CA ASN A 102 -59.07 -20.19 46.17
C ASN A 102 -59.35 -20.74 44.75
N ARG A 103 -58.41 -21.50 44.17
CA ARG A 103 -58.63 -22.86 43.61
C ARG A 103 -57.39 -23.51 42.96
N THR A 104 -57.09 -24.70 43.46
CA THR A 104 -56.56 -25.96 42.86
C THR A 104 -55.85 -25.96 41.49
N PRO A 105 -54.71 -26.68 41.35
CA PRO A 105 -53.98 -26.80 40.08
C PRO A 105 -54.64 -27.80 39.13
N THR A 106 -54.81 -27.44 37.86
CA THR A 106 -55.20 -28.38 36.80
C THR A 106 -54.13 -28.37 35.72
N ASN A 107 -53.47 -29.53 35.59
CA ASN A 107 -52.57 -29.89 34.53
C ASN A 107 -53.25 -29.74 33.17
N SER A 108 -52.59 -29.10 32.21
CA SER A 108 -52.89 -29.25 30.79
C SER A 108 -51.63 -29.00 29.99
N SER A 109 -50.94 -30.10 29.67
CA SER A 109 -49.89 -30.16 28.66
C SER A 109 -50.49 -29.80 27.30
N THR A 110 -50.08 -28.66 26.75
CA THR A 110 -50.29 -28.34 25.33
C THR A 110 -48.95 -28.50 24.62
N THR A 111 -48.76 -29.66 24.00
CA THR A 111 -47.61 -29.99 23.16
C THR A 111 -47.72 -29.20 21.86
N VAL A 112 -47.16 -27.99 21.84
CA VAL A 112 -47.01 -27.22 20.59
C VAL A 112 -45.85 -27.84 19.80
N SER A 113 -46.21 -28.64 18.81
CA SER A 113 -45.29 -29.21 17.83
C SER A 113 -44.66 -28.07 17.01
N ARG A 114 -43.49 -27.59 17.44
CA ARG A 114 -42.63 -26.70 16.64
C ARG A 114 -41.99 -27.55 15.55
N THR A 115 -42.55 -27.49 14.35
CA THR A 115 -41.87 -27.84 13.10
C THR A 115 -40.70 -26.87 12.92
N GLY A 116 -39.58 -27.17 13.58
CA GLY A 116 -38.33 -26.46 13.42
C GLY A 116 -37.80 -26.74 12.02
N THR A 117 -37.99 -25.80 11.12
CA THR A 117 -37.20 -25.74 9.89
C THR A 117 -35.74 -25.60 10.31
N SER A 118 -34.97 -26.68 10.12
CA SER A 118 -33.53 -26.69 10.38
C SER A 118 -32.89 -25.72 9.38
N ARG A 119 -32.78 -24.46 9.80
CA ARG A 119 -32.15 -23.40 9.02
C ARG A 119 -30.67 -23.75 8.97
N THR A 120 -30.23 -24.32 7.85
CA THR A 120 -28.84 -24.64 7.57
C THR A 120 -28.02 -23.37 7.81
N GLN A 121 -27.35 -23.29 8.96
CA GLN A 121 -26.49 -22.16 9.26
C GLN A 121 -25.33 -22.25 8.28
N GLY A 122 -25.34 -21.38 7.27
CA GLY A 122 -24.22 -21.26 6.33
C GLY A 122 -22.91 -21.12 7.11
N ALA A 123 -21.86 -21.78 6.64
CA ALA A 123 -20.54 -21.70 7.25
C ALA A 123 -20.16 -20.23 7.45
N ARG A 124 -19.85 -19.86 8.70
CA ARG A 124 -19.45 -18.48 9.02
C ARG A 124 -18.06 -18.22 8.47
N ASN A 125 -17.86 -17.07 7.84
CA ASN A 125 -16.53 -16.62 7.43
C ASN A 125 -15.66 -16.33 8.67
N ALA A 126 -14.35 -16.52 8.53
CA ALA A 126 -13.39 -16.11 9.55
C ALA A 126 -13.38 -14.59 9.69
N THR A 127 -13.03 -14.08 10.86
CA THR A 127 -12.81 -12.65 11.09
C THR A 127 -11.49 -12.44 11.79
N VAL A 128 -10.80 -11.33 11.53
CA VAL A 128 -9.53 -10.99 12.21
C VAL A 128 -9.67 -10.85 13.73
N ARG A 129 -10.91 -10.74 14.22
CA ARG A 129 -11.28 -10.70 15.64
C ARG A 129 -11.36 -12.09 16.29
N ASP A 130 -11.41 -13.14 15.48
CA ASP A 130 -11.45 -14.51 15.98
C ASP A 130 -10.19 -14.78 16.81
N VAL A 131 -10.37 -15.36 18.00
CA VAL A 131 -9.28 -15.62 18.96
C VAL A 131 -8.24 -16.58 18.38
N ASP A 132 -8.71 -17.50 17.54
CA ASP A 132 -7.98 -18.56 16.87
C ASP A 132 -7.60 -18.21 15.41
N PHE A 133 -7.69 -16.94 15.02
CA PHE A 133 -7.50 -16.51 13.63
C PHE A 133 -6.12 -16.91 13.06
N GLU A 134 -5.05 -16.76 13.86
CA GLU A 134 -3.70 -17.13 13.46
C GLU A 134 -3.64 -18.65 13.16
N GLU A 135 -4.20 -19.45 14.07
CA GLU A 135 -4.21 -20.90 14.04
C GLU A 135 -5.09 -21.49 12.92
N ILE A 136 -6.25 -20.89 12.66
CA ILE A 136 -7.21 -21.42 11.68
C ILE A 136 -7.04 -20.82 10.28
N GLN A 137 -6.50 -19.60 10.14
CA GLN A 137 -6.38 -18.92 8.85
C GLN A 137 -4.94 -18.73 8.38
N LEU A 138 -4.01 -18.31 9.26
CA LEU A 138 -2.65 -17.93 8.85
C LEU A 138 -1.72 -19.15 8.80
N ILE A 139 -1.59 -19.90 9.89
CA ILE A 139 -0.70 -21.07 10.00
C ILE A 139 -0.99 -22.14 8.91
N PRO A 140 -2.26 -22.51 8.62
CA PRO A 140 -2.55 -23.50 7.57
C PRO A 140 -2.14 -23.06 6.16
N ARG A 141 -1.86 -21.76 5.97
CA ARG A 141 -1.37 -21.15 4.72
C ARG A 141 0.15 -20.96 4.72
N GLY A 142 0.83 -21.55 5.69
CA GLY A 142 2.29 -21.50 5.85
C GLY A 142 2.81 -20.16 6.33
N VAL A 143 1.99 -19.34 6.99
CA VAL A 143 2.45 -18.09 7.59
C VAL A 143 3.22 -18.38 8.87
N GLU A 144 4.44 -17.85 8.96
CA GLU A 144 5.27 -17.89 10.16
C GLU A 144 5.49 -16.47 10.68
N ILE A 145 5.03 -16.19 11.91
CA ILE A 145 5.12 -14.86 12.53
C ILE A 145 6.22 -14.85 13.58
N TYR A 146 7.28 -14.08 13.33
CA TYR A 146 8.34 -13.84 14.29
C TYR A 146 7.99 -12.60 15.13
N LYS A 147 7.37 -12.86 16.29
CA LYS A 147 6.83 -11.81 17.20
C LYS A 147 7.92 -10.96 17.85
N HIS A 148 9.13 -11.51 18.01
CA HIS A 148 10.27 -10.80 18.55
C HIS A 148 11.29 -10.55 17.46
N ALA A 149 11.91 -9.37 17.48
CA ALA A 149 13.15 -9.13 16.74
C ALA A 149 14.15 -10.17 17.23
N ASN A 150 14.41 -11.18 16.43
CA ASN A 150 15.37 -12.20 16.80
C ASN A 150 16.75 -11.52 16.80
N LEU A 151 17.26 -11.19 17.99
CA LEU A 151 18.55 -10.52 18.17
C LEU A 151 19.68 -11.31 17.47
N SER A 152 19.53 -12.63 17.29
CA SER A 152 20.49 -13.47 16.60
C SER A 152 20.50 -13.29 15.07
N VAL A 153 19.44 -12.72 14.48
CA VAL A 153 19.34 -12.41 13.04
C VAL A 153 19.91 -11.02 12.74
N GLY A 154 20.47 -10.35 13.76
CA GLY A 154 20.96 -8.99 13.69
C GLY A 154 19.82 -7.99 13.85
N VAL A 155 19.97 -7.07 14.79
CA VAL A 155 19.11 -5.88 14.84
C VAL A 155 19.37 -5.13 13.53
N VAL A 156 18.37 -5.11 12.65
CA VAL A 156 18.43 -4.33 11.41
C VAL A 156 18.68 -2.89 11.84
N SER A 157 19.85 -2.36 11.49
CA SER A 157 20.36 -1.09 12.02
C SER A 157 19.70 0.12 11.33
N GLY A 158 18.36 0.13 11.25
CA GLY A 158 17.53 1.15 10.59
C GLY A 158 17.18 0.85 9.14
N ALA A 159 16.26 1.65 8.59
CA ALA A 159 15.66 1.45 7.27
C ALA A 159 16.70 1.38 6.13
N HIS A 160 17.64 2.32 6.07
CA HIS A 160 18.66 2.37 5.02
C HIS A 160 19.50 1.08 4.94
N ASN A 161 19.86 0.51 6.10
CA ASN A 161 20.63 -0.74 6.16
C ASN A 161 19.79 -1.94 5.70
N HIS A 162 18.49 -1.96 5.97
CA HIS A 162 17.57 -2.99 5.47
C HIS A 162 17.53 -3.01 3.94
N PHE A 163 17.45 -1.83 3.33
CA PHE A 163 17.35 -1.69 1.88
C PHE A 163 18.71 -1.59 1.18
N GLY A 164 19.82 -1.54 1.92
CA GLY A 164 21.15 -1.34 1.36
C GLY A 164 21.30 0.00 0.63
N SER A 165 20.62 1.05 1.10
CA SER A 165 20.62 2.38 0.50
C SER A 165 21.53 3.35 1.27
N ASP A 166 21.96 4.40 0.58
CA ASP A 166 22.66 5.51 1.20
C ASP A 166 21.74 6.31 2.12
N LYS A 167 22.34 6.99 3.10
CA LYS A 167 21.63 7.93 3.98
C LYS A 167 21.71 9.34 3.42
N PRO A 168 20.64 10.15 3.53
CA PRO A 168 20.76 11.58 3.24
C PRO A 168 21.82 12.21 4.14
N SER A 169 22.72 12.99 3.54
CA SER A 169 23.76 13.73 4.28
C SER A 169 23.19 14.88 5.11
N ASP A 170 22.02 15.38 4.73
CA ASP A 170 21.27 16.44 5.38
C ASP A 170 19.78 16.06 5.39
N PHE A 171 19.21 15.86 6.59
CA PHE A 171 17.80 15.51 6.75
C PHE A 171 16.84 16.61 6.29
N ALA A 172 17.28 17.88 6.26
CA ALA A 172 16.47 18.95 5.70
C ALA A 172 16.29 18.84 4.18
N LYS A 173 17.13 18.03 3.51
CA LYS A 173 17.06 17.74 2.08
C LYS A 173 16.63 16.29 1.79
N SER A 174 15.94 15.66 2.74
CA SER A 174 15.54 14.26 2.61
C SER A 174 14.66 14.04 1.37
N ARG A 175 13.73 14.93 1.08
CA ARG A 175 12.83 14.83 -0.08
C ARG A 175 13.61 14.86 -1.40
N GLU A 176 14.52 15.82 -1.54
CA GLU A 176 15.37 15.94 -2.72
C GLU A 176 16.27 14.72 -2.87
N PHE A 177 16.82 14.20 -1.77
CA PHE A 177 17.60 12.97 -1.76
C PHE A 177 16.79 11.78 -2.30
N TYR A 178 15.59 11.55 -1.76
CA TYR A 178 14.72 10.45 -2.21
C TYR A 178 14.28 10.59 -3.65
N ARG A 179 13.89 11.80 -4.06
CA ARG A 179 13.57 12.11 -5.45
C ARG A 179 14.74 11.81 -6.39
N ALA A 180 15.95 12.23 -6.03
CA ALA A 180 17.15 11.99 -6.82
C ALA A 180 17.47 10.50 -6.91
N ALA A 181 17.34 9.74 -5.82
CA ALA A 181 17.55 8.29 -5.82
C ALA A 181 16.57 7.56 -6.75
N VAL A 182 15.29 7.97 -6.76
CA VAL A 182 14.31 7.41 -7.70
C VAL A 182 14.65 7.83 -9.14
N GLN A 183 15.00 9.09 -9.37
CA GLN A 183 15.38 9.58 -10.70
C GLN A 183 16.59 8.81 -11.27
N GLU A 184 17.59 8.54 -10.42
CA GLU A 184 18.79 7.79 -10.78
C GLU A 184 18.46 6.36 -11.19
N ALA A 185 17.63 5.66 -10.40
CA ALA A 185 17.15 4.31 -10.71
C ALA A 185 16.42 4.25 -12.07
N LEU A 186 15.90 5.39 -12.54
CA LEU A 186 15.16 5.53 -13.78
C LEU A 186 15.94 6.17 -14.92
N VAL A 187 17.22 6.51 -14.79
CA VAL A 187 18.00 7.22 -15.85
C VAL A 187 17.94 6.51 -17.21
N LYS A 188 17.75 5.19 -17.22
CA LYS A 188 17.60 4.39 -18.44
C LYS A 188 16.21 4.49 -19.10
N ARG A 189 15.23 5.08 -18.41
CA ARG A 189 13.83 5.19 -18.83
C ARG A 189 13.48 6.66 -19.02
N ALA A 190 13.74 7.18 -20.22
CA ALA A 190 13.64 8.59 -20.60
C ALA A 190 12.25 9.27 -20.43
N GLU A 191 11.23 8.57 -19.91
CA GLU A 191 9.83 8.97 -20.02
C GLU A 191 9.05 9.02 -18.70
N GLN A 192 9.72 8.95 -17.53
CA GLN A 192 9.01 8.91 -16.25
C GLN A 192 9.17 10.21 -15.47
N ASP A 193 8.06 10.92 -15.30
CA ASP A 193 7.94 11.90 -14.22
C ASP A 193 7.68 11.16 -12.90
N ILE A 194 8.19 11.69 -11.79
CA ILE A 194 8.07 11.10 -10.46
C ILE A 194 7.15 11.99 -9.64
N ASP A 195 6.10 11.40 -9.08
CA ASP A 195 5.36 12.06 -8.01
C ASP A 195 6.15 11.93 -6.70
N ASP A 196 6.91 12.97 -6.36
CA ASP A 196 7.72 13.04 -5.14
C ASP A 196 6.92 13.49 -3.91
N SER A 197 5.62 13.80 -4.07
CA SER A 197 4.77 14.26 -2.97
C SER A 197 4.59 13.23 -1.86
N ILE A 198 4.90 11.96 -2.13
CA ILE A 198 4.84 10.87 -1.14
C ILE A 198 6.00 10.89 -0.15
N PHE A 199 7.11 11.57 -0.47
CA PHE A 199 8.27 11.62 0.42
C PHE A 199 8.08 12.66 1.52
N LEU A 200 8.40 12.28 2.75
CA LEU A 200 8.27 13.12 3.93
C LEU A 200 9.55 13.92 4.17
N SER A 201 9.36 15.16 4.62
CA SER A 201 10.48 15.93 5.16
C SER A 201 10.99 15.25 6.43
N MET A 202 12.28 15.34 6.69
CA MET A 202 12.90 14.85 7.92
C MET A 202 13.67 15.96 8.64
N ASP A 203 13.42 17.23 8.29
CA ASP A 203 13.98 18.37 9.00
C ASP A 203 13.52 18.40 10.47
N SER A 204 14.31 19.06 11.32
CA SER A 204 14.06 19.09 12.77
C SER A 204 12.69 19.71 13.12
N ASP A 205 12.20 20.67 12.34
CA ASP A 205 10.93 21.33 12.61
C ASP A 205 9.76 20.39 12.34
N PHE A 206 9.81 19.62 11.25
CA PHE A 206 8.80 18.62 10.94
C PHE A 206 8.82 17.45 11.94
N VAL A 207 9.99 16.97 12.36
CA VAL A 207 10.12 15.92 13.40
C VAL A 207 9.47 16.38 14.70
N LYS A 208 9.81 17.60 15.18
CA LYS A 208 9.21 18.20 16.38
C LYS A 208 7.72 18.44 16.24
N PHE A 209 7.27 18.81 15.04
CA PHE A 209 5.85 18.98 14.75
C PHE A 209 5.09 17.65 14.93
N VAL A 210 5.59 16.55 14.36
CA VAL A 210 4.99 15.22 14.50
C VAL A 210 4.98 14.79 15.97
N GLN A 211 6.12 14.89 16.64
CA GLN A 211 6.24 14.51 18.05
C GLN A 211 5.24 15.28 18.94
N ARG A 212 5.18 16.61 18.78
CA ARG A 212 4.26 17.47 19.53
C ARG A 212 2.80 17.16 19.23
N ALA A 213 2.46 16.84 17.99
CA ALA A 213 1.11 16.48 17.60
C ALA A 213 0.67 15.17 18.29
N TYR A 214 1.48 14.11 18.21
CA TYR A 214 1.17 12.84 18.87
C TYR A 214 1.10 12.96 20.39
N ARG A 215 2.01 13.73 21.00
CA ARG A 215 1.96 14.03 22.44
C ARG A 215 0.64 14.70 22.83
N ARG A 216 0.24 15.74 22.11
CA ARG A 216 -1.03 16.45 22.37
C ARG A 216 -2.24 15.56 22.16
N LEU A 217 -2.25 14.75 21.09
CA LEU A 217 -3.32 13.79 20.82
C LEU A 217 -3.49 12.80 21.99
N GLY A 218 -2.36 12.30 22.52
CA GLY A 218 -2.31 11.41 23.67
C GLY A 218 -2.76 12.06 24.98
N GLU A 219 -2.18 13.22 25.33
CA GLU A 219 -2.49 13.96 26.57
C GLU A 219 -3.97 14.37 26.64
N ALA A 220 -4.56 14.77 25.51
CA ALA A 220 -5.97 15.15 25.43
C ALA A 220 -6.91 13.94 25.23
N HIS A 221 -6.40 12.71 25.25
CA HIS A 221 -7.18 11.48 25.14
C HIS A 221 -8.08 11.45 23.90
N TYR A 222 -7.57 11.95 22.76
CA TYR A 222 -8.33 11.94 21.51
C TYR A 222 -8.61 10.51 21.02
N SER A 223 -9.68 10.38 20.24
CA SER A 223 -10.11 9.09 19.70
C SER A 223 -9.18 8.55 18.61
N GLU A 224 -9.28 7.24 18.31
CA GLU A 224 -8.57 6.58 17.20
C GLU A 224 -8.71 7.31 15.87
N ALA A 225 -9.92 7.81 15.59
CA ALA A 225 -10.20 8.52 14.36
C ALA A 225 -9.34 9.78 14.21
N GLU A 226 -9.05 10.49 15.30
CA GLU A 226 -8.23 11.71 15.26
C GLU A 226 -6.76 11.39 15.01
N PHE A 227 -6.21 10.35 15.65
CA PHE A 227 -4.87 9.85 15.33
C PHE A 227 -4.76 9.42 13.87
N LYS A 228 -5.77 8.69 13.37
CA LYS A 228 -5.86 8.25 11.97
C LYS A 228 -5.90 9.43 11.00
N ILE A 229 -6.77 10.42 11.26
CA ILE A 229 -6.90 11.64 10.45
C ILE A 229 -5.58 12.40 10.41
N TYR A 230 -4.96 12.64 11.57
CA TYR A 230 -3.66 13.30 11.64
C TYR A 230 -2.61 12.58 10.81
N ALA A 231 -2.48 11.27 11.01
CA ALA A 231 -1.49 10.46 10.31
C ALA A 231 -1.72 10.45 8.80
N TRP A 232 -2.96 10.32 8.35
CA TRP A 232 -3.32 10.42 6.94
C TRP A 232 -3.02 11.78 6.31
N GLN A 233 -3.08 12.86 7.07
CA GLN A 233 -2.81 14.20 6.55
C GLN A 233 -1.32 14.53 6.51
N ASN A 234 -0.54 13.98 7.45
CA ASN A 234 0.84 14.44 7.68
C ASN A 234 1.91 13.37 7.43
N LEU A 235 1.62 12.09 7.69
CA LEU A 235 2.60 11.00 7.57
C LEU A 235 2.34 10.11 6.36
N PHE A 236 1.08 9.79 6.10
CA PHE A 236 0.69 8.90 5.01
C PHE A 236 0.06 9.71 3.89
N ILE A 237 0.85 10.64 3.37
CA ILE A 237 0.47 11.48 2.23
C ILE A 237 0.60 10.69 0.92
N GLY A 238 -0.13 11.13 -0.10
CA GLY A 238 -0.08 10.56 -1.44
C GLY A 238 -1.28 10.96 -2.27
N GLN A 239 -1.18 10.77 -3.58
CA GLN A 239 -2.18 11.23 -4.52
C GLN A 239 -3.53 10.54 -4.26
N GLN A 240 -4.50 11.30 -3.75
CA GLN A 240 -5.89 10.88 -3.68
C GLN A 240 -6.54 11.11 -5.04
N LEU A 241 -6.48 10.07 -5.88
CA LEU A 241 -7.56 9.73 -6.81
C LEU A 241 -8.12 10.87 -7.67
N ILE A 242 -7.25 11.68 -8.28
CA ILE A 242 -7.58 12.38 -9.52
C ILE A 242 -6.66 11.81 -10.60
N ILE A 243 -6.97 10.59 -11.03
CA ILE A 243 -6.38 10.06 -12.26
C ILE A 243 -7.17 10.72 -13.39
N ILE A 244 -6.74 11.94 -13.71
CA ILE A 244 -7.03 12.56 -15.00
C ILE A 244 -6.60 11.53 -16.06
N ASP A 245 -7.37 11.41 -17.15
CA ASP A 245 -7.05 10.64 -18.38
C ASP A 245 -5.78 11.17 -19.08
N ASP A 246 -4.76 11.40 -18.30
CA ASP A 246 -3.45 11.85 -18.71
C ASP A 246 -2.67 10.63 -19.21
N ILE A 247 -2.27 10.75 -20.47
CA ILE A 247 -1.51 9.76 -21.20
C ILE A 247 -0.06 9.68 -20.72
N GLN A 248 0.44 10.69 -20.00
CA GLN A 248 1.82 10.72 -19.55
C GLN A 248 2.11 9.58 -18.58
N ARG A 249 3.28 8.97 -18.81
CA ARG A 249 3.81 7.93 -17.95
C ARG A 249 4.37 8.61 -16.71
N GLN A 250 3.92 8.15 -15.56
CA GLN A 250 4.32 8.71 -14.27
C GLN A 250 4.53 7.56 -13.29
N LEU A 251 5.65 7.60 -12.60
CA LEU A 251 5.93 6.70 -11.50
C LEU A 251 5.33 7.32 -10.24
N CYS A 252 4.15 6.85 -9.86
CA CYS A 252 3.48 7.34 -8.66
C CYS A 252 2.86 6.19 -7.86
N ALA A 253 2.86 6.39 -6.54
CA ALA A 253 2.13 5.56 -5.60
C ALA A 253 0.78 6.18 -5.32
N VAL A 254 -0.28 5.37 -5.38
CA VAL A 254 -1.64 5.79 -5.06
C VAL A 254 -1.96 5.32 -3.65
N ARG A 255 -2.33 6.28 -2.79
CA ARG A 255 -2.84 5.95 -1.45
C ARG A 255 -4.33 5.64 -1.54
N LEU A 256 -4.70 4.45 -1.10
CA LEU A 256 -6.07 4.00 -1.01
C LEU A 256 -6.45 3.75 0.45
N ALA A 257 -7.56 4.35 0.90
CA ALA A 257 -8.10 4.13 2.23
C ALA A 257 -9.20 3.07 2.18
N GLU A 258 -9.16 2.11 3.09
CA GLU A 258 -10.25 1.15 3.34
C GLU A 258 -10.72 0.40 2.07
N VAL A 259 -9.77 -0.02 1.23
CA VAL A 259 -10.08 -0.82 0.03
C VAL A 259 -10.19 -2.29 0.38
N SER A 260 -11.28 -2.92 -0.08
CA SER A 260 -11.50 -4.36 0.10
C SER A 260 -10.50 -5.16 -0.73
N LEU A 261 -9.74 -6.03 -0.08
CA LEU A 261 -8.91 -7.06 -0.72
C LEU A 261 -9.63 -8.40 -0.82
N LYS A 262 -10.95 -8.45 -0.64
CA LYS A 262 -11.70 -9.70 -0.58
C LYS A 262 -11.39 -10.61 -1.78
N PRO A 263 -10.94 -11.86 -1.54
CA PRO A 263 -10.81 -12.84 -2.60
C PRO A 263 -12.12 -13.03 -3.36
N ARG A 264 -12.04 -13.09 -4.69
CA ARG A 264 -13.21 -13.34 -5.54
C ARG A 264 -12.86 -14.35 -6.62
N GLU A 265 -13.69 -15.37 -6.75
CA GLU A 265 -13.64 -16.30 -7.86
C GLU A 265 -14.56 -15.77 -8.96
N THR A 266 -14.00 -15.06 -9.94
CA THR A 266 -14.71 -14.73 -11.18
C THR A 266 -13.88 -15.14 -12.36
N ILE A 267 -14.49 -15.85 -13.31
CA ILE A 267 -13.83 -16.42 -14.48
C ILE A 267 -13.32 -15.33 -15.45
N SER A 268 -13.95 -14.15 -15.45
CA SER A 268 -13.74 -13.13 -16.49
C SER A 268 -12.71 -12.04 -16.15
N GLN A 269 -12.23 -11.95 -14.91
CA GLN A 269 -11.30 -10.89 -14.49
C GLN A 269 -10.26 -11.44 -13.52
N ARG A 270 -8.99 -10.98 -13.65
CA ARG A 270 -7.97 -11.21 -12.63
C ARG A 270 -8.40 -10.51 -11.35
N MET A 271 -8.78 -11.32 -10.37
CA MET A 271 -9.21 -10.91 -9.05
C MET A 271 -8.15 -11.26 -8.02
N TRP A 272 -8.34 -10.75 -6.81
CA TRP A 272 -7.63 -11.23 -5.64
C TRP A 272 -7.89 -12.73 -5.44
N TYR A 273 -6.82 -13.52 -5.48
CA TYR A 273 -6.85 -14.92 -5.12
C TYR A 273 -6.60 -15.07 -3.61
N ALA A 274 -7.34 -15.99 -2.99
CA ALA A 274 -7.04 -16.41 -1.63
C ALA A 274 -5.73 -17.23 -1.64
N PRO A 275 -4.81 -16.99 -0.70
CA PRO A 275 -3.65 -17.86 -0.55
C PRO A 275 -4.11 -19.29 -0.23
N PRO A 276 -3.50 -20.31 -0.87
CA PRO A 276 -3.93 -21.69 -0.75
C PRO A 276 -3.64 -22.25 0.65
N LEU A 277 -4.41 -23.25 1.04
CA LEU A 277 -4.10 -24.08 2.19
C LEU A 277 -2.94 -25.00 1.83
N LEU A 278 -1.93 -25.03 2.69
CA LEU A 278 -0.75 -25.91 2.57
C LEU A 278 -0.83 -27.08 3.54
N SER A 279 -1.66 -26.95 4.58
CA SER A 279 -2.02 -28.05 5.47
C SER A 279 -3.15 -28.88 4.87
N ASN A 280 -3.12 -30.20 5.12
CA ASN A 280 -4.24 -31.10 4.80
C ASN A 280 -5.48 -30.84 5.67
N GLN A 281 -5.39 -29.94 6.67
CA GLN A 281 -6.51 -29.56 7.51
C GLN A 281 -7.38 -28.51 6.80
N THR A 282 -8.60 -28.90 6.43
CA THR A 282 -9.61 -27.95 5.96
C THR A 282 -10.06 -27.09 7.13
N PRO A 283 -9.86 -25.75 7.11
CA PRO A 283 -10.31 -24.88 8.18
C PRO A 283 -11.83 -24.88 8.26
N SER A 284 -12.35 -24.78 9.48
CA SER A 284 -13.78 -24.70 9.75
C SER A 284 -14.46 -23.44 9.15
N LYS A 285 -13.65 -22.43 8.81
CA LYS A 285 -14.09 -21.15 8.24
C LYS A 285 -13.29 -20.83 6.97
N LEU A 286 -13.97 -20.28 5.97
CA LEU A 286 -13.36 -19.87 4.70
C LEU A 286 -12.57 -18.55 4.86
N PHE A 287 -11.46 -18.45 4.11
CA PHE A 287 -10.68 -17.22 3.92
C PHE A 287 -11.35 -16.34 2.85
N GLY A 288 -12.62 -16.00 3.08
CA GLY A 288 -13.45 -15.22 2.16
C GLY A 288 -14.02 -13.96 2.80
N PHE A 289 -13.40 -13.50 3.88
CA PHE A 289 -13.82 -12.29 4.58
C PHE A 289 -13.28 -11.04 3.91
N ASP A 290 -13.93 -9.92 4.18
CA ASP A 290 -13.49 -8.65 3.67
C ASP A 290 -12.30 -8.14 4.49
N ILE A 291 -11.14 -8.03 3.83
CA ILE A 291 -9.91 -7.48 4.40
C ILE A 291 -9.86 -6.00 3.99
N TYR A 292 -9.97 -5.11 4.97
CA TYR A 292 -9.83 -3.66 4.80
C TYR A 292 -8.64 -3.19 5.61
N ALA A 293 -7.54 -2.85 4.94
CA ALA A 293 -6.51 -2.09 5.61
C ALA A 293 -6.93 -0.63 5.70
N ASP A 294 -6.62 0.02 6.82
CA ASP A 294 -6.95 1.44 6.98
C ASP A 294 -6.33 2.29 5.88
N SER A 295 -5.06 2.01 5.54
CA SER A 295 -4.43 2.61 4.37
C SER A 295 -3.54 1.62 3.64
N GLN A 296 -3.46 1.76 2.33
CA GLN A 296 -2.53 1.01 1.50
C GLN A 296 -1.94 1.89 0.42
N TYR A 297 -0.69 1.60 0.06
CA TYR A 297 -0.05 2.17 -1.10
C TYR A 297 0.06 1.14 -2.21
N TRP A 298 -0.43 1.56 -3.36
CA TRP A 298 -0.52 0.78 -4.59
C TRP A 298 0.27 1.47 -5.68
N LEU A 299 0.67 0.74 -6.71
CA LEU A 299 1.26 1.32 -7.91
C LEU A 299 0.16 1.87 -8.82
N SER A 300 0.38 3.07 -9.37
CA SER A 300 -0.47 3.57 -10.46
C SER A 300 -0.21 2.78 -11.75
N ASN A 301 -1.25 2.47 -12.53
CA ASN A 301 -1.06 1.91 -13.89
C ASN A 301 -0.27 2.86 -14.82
N LYS A 302 -0.08 4.13 -14.44
CA LYS A 302 0.80 5.06 -15.15
C LYS A 302 2.26 4.61 -15.17
N VAL A 303 2.69 3.71 -14.27
CA VAL A 303 4.00 3.04 -14.30
C VAL A 303 4.17 2.21 -15.59
N ILE A 304 3.08 1.60 -16.03
CA ILE A 304 3.02 0.71 -17.18
C ILE A 304 3.03 1.56 -18.45
N ASN A 305 3.87 1.17 -19.42
CA ASN A 305 3.90 1.78 -20.74
C ASN A 305 2.48 1.83 -21.36
N VAL A 306 2.16 2.98 -21.97
CA VAL A 306 0.83 3.29 -22.50
C VAL A 306 0.32 2.27 -23.53
N GLU A 307 1.20 1.67 -24.33
CA GLU A 307 0.86 0.73 -25.41
C GLU A 307 0.18 -0.54 -24.88
N TYR A 308 0.62 -1.02 -23.72
CA TYR A 308 0.09 -2.24 -23.10
C TYR A 308 -0.64 -2.02 -21.78
N ARG A 309 -0.75 -0.78 -21.29
CA ARG A 309 -1.55 -0.42 -20.11
C ARG A 309 -2.98 -0.95 -20.18
N ARG A 310 -3.61 -0.90 -21.36
CA ARG A 310 -4.97 -1.43 -21.57
C ARG A 310 -5.10 -2.94 -21.35
N PHE A 311 -4.01 -3.68 -21.50
CA PHE A 311 -3.96 -5.14 -21.32
C PHE A 311 -3.55 -5.55 -19.91
N ALA A 312 -3.01 -4.63 -19.09
CA ALA A 312 -2.57 -4.93 -17.72
C ALA A 312 -3.67 -5.59 -16.87
N LYS A 313 -4.93 -5.13 -17.02
CA LYS A 313 -6.10 -5.68 -16.31
C LYS A 313 -6.38 -7.16 -16.61
N GLN A 314 -5.82 -7.70 -17.69
CA GLN A 314 -5.96 -9.12 -18.06
C GLN A 314 -4.95 -10.00 -17.31
N VAL A 315 -3.85 -9.43 -16.83
CA VAL A 315 -2.75 -10.17 -16.19
C VAL A 315 -2.62 -9.89 -14.70
N VAL A 316 -3.01 -8.70 -14.25
CA VAL A 316 -2.98 -8.30 -12.84
C VAL A 316 -4.30 -7.67 -12.43
N HIS A 317 -4.69 -7.86 -11.18
CA HIS A 317 -5.82 -7.15 -10.61
C HIS A 317 -5.52 -5.65 -10.53
N CYS A 318 -6.34 -4.86 -11.22
CA CYS A 318 -6.38 -3.41 -11.06
C CYS A 318 -7.71 -3.02 -10.44
N ASN A 319 -7.68 -2.11 -9.49
CA ASN A 319 -8.90 -1.54 -8.95
C ASN A 319 -9.57 -0.58 -9.98
N ALA A 320 -10.71 0.01 -9.60
CA ALA A 320 -11.44 0.95 -10.47
C ALA A 320 -10.59 2.18 -10.89
N SER A 321 -9.68 2.62 -10.02
CA SER A 321 -8.74 3.71 -10.31
C SER A 321 -7.57 3.29 -11.19
N GLY A 322 -7.41 2.00 -11.52
CA GLY A 322 -6.23 1.52 -12.24
C GLY A 322 -4.99 1.39 -11.35
N ALA A 323 -5.11 1.49 -10.03
CA ALA A 323 -4.05 1.13 -9.13
C ALA A 323 -3.95 -0.41 -9.01
N PHE A 324 -2.73 -0.93 -8.88
CA PHE A 324 -2.44 -2.37 -8.83
C PHE A 324 -1.27 -2.67 -7.88
N CYS A 325 -1.06 -3.95 -7.54
CA CYS A 325 0.05 -4.44 -6.71
C CYS A 325 0.33 -3.55 -5.48
N PRO A 326 -0.49 -3.61 -4.42
CA PRO A 326 -0.14 -3.02 -3.14
C PRO A 326 1.24 -3.52 -2.68
N TYR A 327 2.00 -2.63 -2.04
CA TYR A 327 3.33 -2.93 -1.54
C TYR A 327 3.53 -2.50 -0.08
N PHE A 328 2.61 -1.68 0.45
CA PHE A 328 2.64 -1.18 1.81
C PHE A 328 1.20 -1.12 2.37
N SER A 329 0.97 -1.68 3.55
CA SER A 329 -0.32 -1.63 4.27
C SER A 329 -0.15 -1.09 5.67
N ILE A 330 -1.08 -0.23 6.10
CA ILE A 330 -1.04 0.47 7.37
C ILE A 330 -2.34 0.22 8.10
N GLU A 331 -2.24 -0.14 9.39
CA GLU A 331 -3.38 -0.28 10.30
C GLU A 331 -3.22 0.66 11.50
N PHE A 332 -4.32 1.26 11.93
CA PHE A 332 -4.39 2.10 13.10
C PHE A 332 -5.19 1.44 14.22
N LYS A 333 -4.81 1.77 15.46
CA LYS A 333 -5.59 1.42 16.64
C LYS A 333 -5.34 2.42 17.76
N ALA A 334 -6.36 2.72 18.55
CA ALA A 334 -6.19 3.51 19.78
C ALA A 334 -6.29 2.66 21.07
N GLY A 335 -6.96 1.51 21.02
CA GLY A 335 -7.15 0.64 22.18
C GLY A 335 -6.05 -0.41 22.28
N THR A 336 -5.48 -0.57 23.48
CA THR A 336 -4.49 -1.62 23.81
C THR A 336 -5.09 -3.03 23.79
N ASP A 337 -6.41 -3.14 23.97
CA ASP A 337 -7.10 -4.42 24.14
C ASP A 337 -7.29 -5.19 22.82
N ASP A 338 -6.90 -4.62 21.68
CA ASP A 338 -7.14 -5.17 20.34
C ASP A 338 -5.85 -5.35 19.52
N SER A 339 -4.66 -5.30 20.13
CA SER A 339 -3.37 -5.41 19.43
C SER A 339 -3.27 -6.67 18.57
N ARG A 340 -3.83 -7.80 19.04
CA ARG A 340 -3.96 -9.03 18.26
C ARG A 340 -4.74 -8.82 16.97
N VAL A 341 -5.83 -8.07 17.00
CA VAL A 341 -6.67 -7.84 15.81
C VAL A 341 -5.97 -6.95 14.81
N VAL A 342 -5.24 -5.94 15.27
CA VAL A 342 -4.40 -5.08 14.41
C VAL A 342 -3.33 -5.94 13.72
N GLN A 343 -2.66 -6.81 14.49
CA GLN A 343 -1.68 -7.75 13.95
C GLN A 343 -2.30 -8.72 12.94
N ASN A 344 -3.47 -9.29 13.25
CA ASN A 344 -4.20 -10.17 12.34
C ASN A 344 -4.63 -9.45 11.05
N GLN A 345 -5.07 -8.19 11.17
CA GLN A 345 -5.50 -7.36 10.05
C GLN A 345 -4.35 -7.05 9.11
N VAL A 346 -3.23 -6.51 9.64
CA VAL A 346 -2.03 -6.24 8.82
C VAL A 346 -1.46 -7.54 8.24
N ALA A 347 -1.51 -8.64 9.00
CA ALA A 347 -1.05 -9.95 8.53
C ALA A 347 -1.90 -10.47 7.37
N ALA A 348 -3.23 -10.38 7.48
CA ALA A 348 -4.14 -10.79 6.42
C ALA A 348 -3.98 -9.92 5.16
N ALA A 349 -3.88 -8.60 5.32
CA ALA A 349 -3.68 -7.65 4.23
C ALA A 349 -2.32 -7.84 3.53
N GLY A 350 -1.25 -8.05 4.29
CA GLY A 350 0.07 -8.33 3.74
C GLY A 350 0.17 -9.69 3.06
N LEU A 351 -0.42 -10.73 3.65
CA LEU A 351 -0.47 -12.07 3.08
C LEU A 351 -1.15 -12.10 1.72
N ILE A 352 -2.35 -11.50 1.60
CA ILE A 352 -3.09 -11.51 0.34
C ILE A 352 -2.37 -10.69 -0.75
N SER A 353 -1.83 -9.53 -0.38
CA SER A 353 -1.04 -8.67 -1.26
C SER A 353 0.18 -9.41 -1.80
N LEU A 354 0.97 -10.01 -0.89
CA LEU A 354 2.18 -10.74 -1.22
C LEU A 354 1.90 -11.98 -2.07
N PHE A 355 0.88 -12.76 -1.72
CA PHE A 355 0.52 -13.97 -2.47
C PHE A 355 0.20 -13.64 -3.93
N ASN A 356 -0.62 -12.63 -4.19
CA ASN A 356 -1.00 -12.27 -5.56
C ASN A 356 0.17 -11.64 -6.33
N ARG A 357 1.05 -10.88 -5.65
CA ARG A 357 2.31 -10.44 -6.24
C ARG A 357 3.20 -11.62 -6.62
N CYS A 358 3.27 -12.65 -5.78
CA CYS A 358 4.01 -13.87 -6.06
C CYS A 358 3.41 -14.64 -7.25
N GLN A 359 2.08 -14.74 -7.34
CA GLN A 359 1.41 -15.35 -8.49
C GLN A 359 1.75 -14.62 -9.80
N LEU A 360 1.75 -13.28 -9.80
CA LEU A 360 2.20 -12.50 -10.96
C LEU A 360 3.64 -12.86 -11.37
N LYS A 361 4.55 -13.03 -10.40
CA LYS A 361 5.94 -13.44 -10.66
C LYS A 361 6.00 -14.86 -11.24
N LEU A 362 5.25 -15.80 -10.69
CA LEU A 362 5.21 -17.19 -11.15
C LEU A 362 4.63 -17.31 -12.56
N ASP A 363 3.56 -16.57 -12.87
CA ASP A 363 2.96 -16.54 -14.21
C ASP A 363 3.94 -15.96 -15.25
N ALA A 364 4.78 -15.00 -14.83
CA ALA A 364 5.78 -14.38 -15.69
C ALA A 364 6.96 -15.29 -16.04
N TYR A 365 7.34 -16.29 -15.24
CA TYR A 365 8.54 -17.11 -15.51
C TYR A 365 8.25 -18.60 -15.49
N SER A 366 8.81 -19.34 -16.44
CA SER A 366 8.70 -20.80 -16.42
C SER A 366 9.46 -21.36 -15.22
N GLN A 367 9.01 -22.54 -14.75
CA GLN A 367 9.61 -23.25 -13.63
C GLN A 367 11.14 -23.39 -13.77
N THR A 368 11.63 -23.71 -14.97
CA THR A 368 13.06 -23.88 -15.25
C THR A 368 13.87 -22.61 -14.98
N VAL A 369 13.34 -21.44 -15.34
CA VAL A 369 14.00 -20.14 -15.10
C VAL A 369 13.96 -19.79 -13.61
N LEU A 370 12.86 -20.08 -12.94
CA LEU A 370 12.73 -19.82 -11.51
C LEU A 370 13.72 -20.65 -10.69
N GLU A 371 13.91 -21.92 -11.02
CA GLU A 371 14.89 -22.79 -10.35
C GLU A 371 16.33 -22.26 -10.46
N GLN A 372 16.69 -21.66 -11.60
CA GLN A 372 18.04 -21.12 -11.82
C GLN A 372 18.31 -19.82 -11.06
N PHE A 373 17.29 -19.00 -10.82
CA PHE A 373 17.44 -17.67 -10.20
C PHE A 373 16.66 -17.53 -8.87
N LYS A 374 16.40 -18.67 -8.23
CA LYS A 374 15.42 -18.85 -7.15
C LYS A 374 15.56 -17.86 -6.00
N SER A 375 16.78 -17.60 -5.54
CA SER A 375 17.02 -16.67 -4.44
C SER A 375 16.93 -15.20 -4.87
N GLN A 376 17.44 -14.85 -6.05
CA GLN A 376 17.51 -13.44 -6.47
C GLN A 376 16.17 -12.89 -6.97
N GLN A 377 15.37 -13.70 -7.67
CA GLN A 377 14.12 -13.23 -8.29
C GLN A 377 13.02 -12.88 -7.28
N PHE A 378 13.01 -13.55 -6.12
CA PHE A 378 12.00 -13.33 -5.08
C PHE A 378 12.45 -12.32 -4.02
N ASN A 379 13.71 -11.89 -4.00
CA ASN A 379 14.19 -10.85 -3.07
C ASN A 379 13.41 -9.54 -3.22
N LEU A 380 12.87 -9.27 -4.41
CA LEU A 380 12.06 -8.07 -4.70
C LEU A 380 10.56 -8.30 -4.51
N VAL A 381 10.13 -9.55 -4.29
CA VAL A 381 8.73 -9.89 -4.00
C VAL A 381 8.57 -9.81 -2.49
N ARG A 382 8.28 -8.62 -1.98
CA ARG A 382 8.03 -8.36 -0.55
C ARG A 382 6.78 -7.51 -0.39
N HIS A 383 6.26 -7.47 0.83
CA HIS A 383 5.23 -6.52 1.22
C HIS A 383 5.60 -5.95 2.59
N TYR A 384 5.29 -4.68 2.82
CA TYR A 384 5.55 -4.02 4.10
C TYR A 384 4.24 -3.76 4.83
N GLY A 385 4.26 -3.96 6.15
CA GLY A 385 3.17 -3.64 7.05
C GLY A 385 3.63 -2.62 8.09
N LEU A 386 2.80 -1.64 8.40
CA LEU A 386 2.98 -0.72 9.52
C LEU A 386 1.75 -0.75 10.41
N THR A 387 1.93 -0.85 11.71
CA THR A 387 0.85 -0.71 12.68
C THR A 387 1.13 0.48 13.56
N MET A 388 0.14 1.37 13.71
CA MET A 388 0.17 2.54 14.57
C MET A 388 -0.82 2.33 15.72
N GLU A 389 -0.33 2.04 16.91
CA GLU A 389 -1.13 1.91 18.14
C GLU A 389 -0.95 3.18 18.99
N LYS A 390 -1.84 4.17 18.80
CA LYS A 390 -1.66 5.56 19.28
C LYS A 390 -0.33 6.13 18.78
N ASP A 391 0.59 6.41 19.69
CA ASP A 391 1.94 6.90 19.44
C ASP A 391 2.93 5.77 19.11
N LEU A 392 2.63 4.51 19.45
CA LEU A 392 3.52 3.39 19.15
C LEU A 392 3.42 2.97 17.69
N TRP A 393 4.54 2.65 17.08
CA TRP A 393 4.60 2.18 15.69
C TRP A 393 5.46 0.92 15.57
N ILE A 394 5.08 0.01 14.66
CA ILE A 394 5.82 -1.23 14.38
C ILE A 394 5.84 -1.50 12.87
N VAL A 395 7.03 -1.58 12.29
CA VAL A 395 7.26 -1.94 10.89
C VAL A 395 7.52 -3.43 10.77
N ARG A 396 6.86 -4.07 9.79
CA ARG A 396 7.00 -5.49 9.48
C ARG A 396 7.29 -5.70 8.00
N VAL A 397 8.05 -6.74 7.70
CA VAL A 397 8.24 -7.25 6.33
C VAL A 397 7.61 -8.62 6.18
N PHE A 398 7.02 -8.84 5.02
CA PHE A 398 6.46 -10.08 4.57
C PHE A 398 7.32 -10.61 3.44
N GLU A 399 7.88 -11.81 3.60
CA GLU A 399 8.74 -12.44 2.61
C GLU A 399 8.17 -13.80 2.19
N PRO A 400 8.09 -14.08 0.88
CA PRO A 400 7.49 -15.30 0.38
C PRO A 400 8.40 -16.48 0.66
N LYS A 401 7.80 -17.60 1.06
CA LYS A 401 8.48 -18.90 1.08
C LYS A 401 8.17 -19.61 -0.22
N ILE A 402 9.21 -19.97 -0.97
CA ILE A 402 9.08 -20.68 -2.23
C ILE A 402 9.78 -22.03 -2.10
N VAL A 403 9.03 -23.12 -2.26
CA VAL A 403 9.54 -24.49 -2.22
C VAL A 403 9.24 -25.13 -3.56
N ASN A 404 10.27 -25.68 -4.22
CA ASN A 404 10.14 -26.29 -5.56
C ASN A 404 9.41 -25.37 -6.56
N GLY A 405 9.73 -24.07 -6.53
CA GLY A 405 9.16 -23.02 -7.37
C GLY A 405 7.66 -22.77 -7.18
N ALA A 406 7.06 -23.29 -6.11
CA ALA A 406 5.67 -23.03 -5.74
C ALA A 406 5.59 -22.23 -4.43
N TRP A 407 4.47 -21.53 -4.24
CA TRP A 407 4.15 -20.83 -3.00
C TRP A 407 4.07 -21.81 -1.82
N ALA A 408 4.78 -21.50 -0.74
CA ALA A 408 4.84 -22.28 0.50
C ALA A 408 4.55 -21.42 1.74
N GLY A 409 3.84 -20.30 1.56
CA GLY A 409 3.49 -19.35 2.62
C GLY A 409 4.41 -18.14 2.65
N CYS A 410 4.51 -17.50 3.80
CA CYS A 410 5.40 -16.36 4.01
C CYS A 410 5.94 -16.32 5.43
N THR A 411 7.02 -15.57 5.63
CA THR A 411 7.49 -15.15 6.94
C THR A 411 7.07 -13.71 7.18
N ILE A 412 6.68 -13.39 8.41
CA ILE A 412 6.39 -12.04 8.88
C ILE A 412 7.40 -11.72 9.97
N ARG A 413 8.23 -10.69 9.74
CA ARG A 413 9.28 -10.28 10.68
C ARG A 413 9.07 -8.83 11.09
N VAL A 414 9.20 -8.56 12.39
CA VAL A 414 9.33 -7.17 12.88
C VAL A 414 10.70 -6.66 12.44
N LEU A 415 10.71 -5.54 11.72
CA LEU A 415 11.93 -4.86 11.30
C LEU A 415 12.34 -3.82 12.32
N ASP A 416 11.38 -3.04 12.81
CA ASP A 416 11.63 -1.96 13.74
C ASP A 416 10.36 -1.55 14.48
N HIS A 417 10.51 -0.83 15.57
CA HIS A 417 9.42 -0.27 16.37
C HIS A 417 9.90 0.96 17.16
N GLY A 418 8.96 1.78 17.59
CA GLY A 418 9.24 2.94 18.44
C GLY A 418 7.96 3.67 18.84
N SER A 419 8.12 4.87 19.38
CA SER A 419 7.06 5.80 19.75
C SER A 419 7.18 7.11 18.96
N CYS A 420 6.06 7.76 18.72
CA CYS A 420 6.00 9.13 18.22
C CYS A 420 6.20 10.17 19.33
N LEU A 421 6.49 9.76 20.57
CA LEU A 421 6.75 10.66 21.70
C LEU A 421 8.20 11.13 21.77
N GLU A 422 9.13 10.40 21.14
CA GLU A 422 10.57 10.69 21.09
C GLU A 422 10.99 11.15 19.69
N GLU A 423 11.77 12.22 19.58
CA GLU A 423 12.18 12.77 18.28
C GLU A 423 13.01 11.77 17.46
N GLU A 424 13.89 11.02 18.10
CA GLU A 424 14.76 10.02 17.44
C GLU A 424 13.94 8.88 16.82
N GLU A 425 12.89 8.43 17.52
CA GLU A 425 12.01 7.38 17.04
C GLU A 425 11.05 7.88 15.95
N VAL A 426 10.64 9.16 15.99
CA VAL A 426 9.95 9.81 14.87
C VAL A 426 10.85 9.83 13.63
N VAL A 427 12.14 10.16 13.75
CA VAL A 427 13.09 10.08 12.62
C VAL A 427 13.15 8.65 12.07
N GLY A 428 13.19 7.64 12.94
CA GLY A 428 13.14 6.23 12.54
C GLY A 428 11.90 5.88 11.72
N LEU A 429 10.71 6.29 12.19
CA LEU A 429 9.45 6.11 11.47
C LEU A 429 9.47 6.77 10.08
N LEU A 430 9.92 8.02 9.99
CA LEU A 430 9.98 8.76 8.73
C LEU A 430 10.96 8.12 7.74
N GLN A 431 12.11 7.63 8.22
CA GLN A 431 13.07 6.87 7.40
C GLN A 431 12.44 5.60 6.83
N TRP A 432 11.70 4.83 7.65
CA TRP A 432 11.02 3.63 7.17
C TRP A 432 9.96 3.94 6.11
N ILE A 433 9.13 4.96 6.33
CA ILE A 433 8.10 5.36 5.35
C ILE A 433 8.77 5.75 4.03
N ASN A 434 9.78 6.62 4.07
CA ASN A 434 10.47 7.08 2.88
C ASN A 434 11.23 5.95 2.16
N GLU A 435 11.94 5.08 2.87
CA GLU A 435 12.64 3.95 2.24
C GLU A 435 11.67 2.93 1.62
N ILE A 436 10.54 2.63 2.27
CA ILE A 436 9.51 1.75 1.70
C ILE A 436 8.94 2.36 0.41
N HIS A 437 8.69 3.67 0.38
CA HIS A 437 8.26 4.35 -0.84
C HIS A 437 9.35 4.35 -1.92
N ARG A 438 10.60 4.66 -1.57
CA ARG A 438 11.74 4.60 -2.50
C ARG A 438 11.86 3.22 -3.12
N TRP A 439 11.87 2.17 -2.31
CA TRP A 439 11.90 0.78 -2.76
C TRP A 439 10.68 0.42 -3.61
N GLY A 440 9.49 0.85 -3.18
CA GLY A 440 8.23 0.64 -3.88
C GLY A 440 8.26 1.19 -5.30
N LEU A 441 8.83 2.38 -5.48
CA LEU A 441 8.96 3.03 -6.78
C LEU A 441 10.18 2.52 -7.59
N CYS A 442 11.33 2.28 -6.97
CA CYS A 442 12.57 1.93 -7.69
C CYS A 442 12.67 0.47 -8.08
N GLU A 443 12.18 -0.44 -7.23
CA GLU A 443 12.44 -1.88 -7.36
C GLU A 443 11.14 -2.63 -7.58
N TYR A 444 10.16 -2.42 -6.70
CA TYR A 444 8.90 -3.15 -6.75
C TYR A 444 8.09 -2.80 -8.02
N ALA A 445 7.97 -1.50 -8.35
CA ALA A 445 7.27 -1.04 -9.54
C ALA A 445 7.86 -1.59 -10.83
N LEU A 446 9.20 -1.55 -10.95
CA LEU A 446 9.91 -2.07 -12.13
C LEU A 446 9.74 -3.58 -12.25
N GLY A 447 9.90 -4.32 -11.15
CA GLY A 447 9.68 -5.76 -11.14
C GLY A 447 8.25 -6.14 -11.50
N CYS A 448 7.25 -5.39 -11.03
CA CYS A 448 5.85 -5.58 -11.40
C CYS A 448 5.61 -5.36 -12.90
N GLU A 449 6.18 -4.29 -13.46
CA GLU A 449 6.04 -4.00 -14.89
C GLU A 449 6.72 -5.06 -15.76
N ASP A 450 7.93 -5.49 -15.40
CA ASP A 450 8.68 -6.50 -16.14
C ASP A 450 7.92 -7.84 -16.16
N ASP A 451 7.33 -8.23 -15.02
CA ASP A 451 6.51 -9.44 -14.93
C ASP A 451 5.24 -9.32 -15.82
N ILE A 452 4.55 -8.18 -15.79
CA ILE A 452 3.38 -7.90 -16.66
C ILE A 452 3.78 -7.99 -18.13
N LYS A 453 4.87 -7.33 -18.52
CA LYS A 453 5.39 -7.33 -19.89
C LYS A 453 5.73 -8.75 -20.34
N GLN A 454 6.37 -9.53 -19.48
CA GLN A 454 6.75 -10.90 -19.77
C GLN A 454 5.53 -11.80 -20.00
N ILE A 455 4.45 -11.65 -19.22
CA ILE A 455 3.20 -12.41 -19.44
C ILE A 455 2.55 -12.02 -20.76
N LEU A 456 2.42 -10.71 -21.03
CA LEU A 456 1.79 -10.20 -22.25
C LEU A 456 2.56 -10.63 -23.52
N SER A 457 3.90 -10.68 -23.46
CA SER A 457 4.73 -11.13 -24.58
C SER A 457 4.55 -12.60 -24.96
N ARG A 458 4.08 -13.45 -24.03
CA ARG A 458 3.81 -14.88 -24.30
C ARG A 458 2.45 -15.12 -24.95
N GLY A 459 1.46 -14.31 -24.57
CA GLY A 459 0.07 -14.48 -25.01
C GLY A 459 -0.23 -13.88 -26.37
N SER A 460 0.68 -13.09 -26.95
CA SER A 460 0.41 -12.37 -28.19
C SER A 460 1.49 -12.67 -29.25
N THR A 461 1.11 -13.39 -30.29
CA THR A 461 1.91 -13.52 -31.51
C THR A 461 2.01 -12.20 -32.29
N ASP A 462 1.10 -11.25 -32.02
CA ASP A 462 0.94 -10.01 -32.81
C ASP A 462 1.32 -8.72 -32.08
N LEU A 463 1.43 -8.71 -30.74
CA LEU A 463 1.98 -7.57 -30.00
C LEU A 463 3.50 -7.63 -30.05
N ARG A 464 4.08 -6.98 -31.06
CA ARG A 464 5.51 -6.73 -31.13
C ARG A 464 5.88 -5.69 -30.07
N ILE A 465 6.08 -6.12 -28.83
CA ILE A 465 6.57 -5.27 -27.76
C ILE A 465 8.05 -4.97 -28.03
N SER A 466 8.32 -3.81 -28.62
CA SER A 466 9.67 -3.37 -28.95
C SER A 466 10.55 -3.42 -27.69
N ALA A 467 11.61 -4.25 -27.71
CA ALA A 467 12.58 -4.32 -26.62
C ALA A 467 13.43 -3.04 -26.48
N THR A 468 13.30 -2.09 -27.42
CA THR A 468 14.16 -0.91 -27.61
C THR A 468 13.77 0.29 -26.72
N GLY A 469 13.64 0.05 -25.42
CA GLY A 469 13.55 1.11 -24.40
C GLY A 469 14.29 0.75 -23.11
N SER A 470 15.36 -0.05 -23.23
CA SER A 470 16.18 -0.55 -22.11
C SER A 470 17.37 0.36 -21.84
#